data_AF-A0A0D1YNV0-F1
#
_entry.id   AF-A0A0D1YNV0-F1
#
_cell.length_a   1.000
_cell.length_b   1.000
_cell.length_c   1.000
_cell.angle_alpha   90.00
_cell.angle_beta   90.00
_cell.angle_gamma   90.00
#
_symmetry.space_group_name_H-M   'P 1'
#
loop_
_entity.id
_entity.type
_entity.pdbx_description
1 polymer ?
#
loop_
_entity_poly.entity_id
_entity_poly.type
_entity_poly.pdbx_seq_one_letter_code
_entity_poly.pdbx_strand_id
1 'polypeptide(L)' 'MKSSNILIDVNKTQCTTCEKSFYEFEESELSNCPYCKEELTSYNTKSVEDKYLRIVINHETGVITAHEEDEHFV' A
#
# COMPACT_ATOMS: atom_id res chain seq x y z
N MET A 1 -13.06 2.31 -22.50
CA MET A 1 -12.19 3.30 -21.84
C MET A 1 -10.74 2.86 -22.02
N LYS A 2 -9.86 3.71 -22.54
CA LYS A 2 -8.41 3.42 -22.55
C LYS A 2 -7.87 3.73 -21.15
N SER A 3 -7.26 2.74 -20.51
CA SER A 3 -6.57 2.93 -19.24
C SER A 3 -5.20 2.27 -19.34
N SER A 4 -4.19 2.95 -18.82
CA SER A 4 -2.87 2.36 -18.59
C SER A 4 -2.87 1.80 -17.18
N ASN A 5 -2.33 0.59 -17.02
CA ASN A 5 -2.25 -0.07 -15.72
C ASN A 5 -0.78 -0.33 -15.40
N ILE A 6 -0.39 -0.03 -14.17
CA ILE A 6 0.92 -0.40 -13.62
C ILE A 6 0.63 -1.18 -12.35
N LEU A 7 1.23 -2.35 -12.21
CA LEU A 7 1.22 -3.12 -10.97
C LEU A 7 2.47 -2.73 -10.18
N ILE A 8 2.31 -2.52 -8.88
CA ILE A 8 3.39 -2.15 -7.97
C ILE A 8 3.31 -3.05 -6.75
N ASP A 9 4.42 -3.70 -6.44
CA ASP A 9 4.62 -4.47 -5.20
C ASP A 9 4.63 -3.55 -3.99
N VAL A 10 3.83 -3.88 -2.98
CA VAL A 10 3.78 -3.18 -1.70
C VAL A 10 3.59 -4.15 -0.55
N ASN A 11 4.01 -3.73 0.64
CA ASN A 11 3.75 -4.45 1.88
C ASN A 11 2.59 -3.78 2.61
N LYS A 12 1.58 -4.57 2.99
CA LYS A 12 0.52 -4.11 3.87
C LYS A 12 0.96 -4.29 5.31
N THR A 13 1.11 -3.18 6.01
CA THR A 13 1.63 -3.15 7.38
C THR A 13 0.58 -2.57 8.32
N GLN A 14 0.50 -3.11 9.54
CA GLN A 14 -0.39 -2.62 10.59
C GLN A 14 0.41 -2.01 11.75
N CYS A 15 0.04 -0.79 12.14
CA CYS A 15 0.49 -0.22 13.41
C CYS A 15 -0.37 -0.78 14.53
N THR A 16 0.22 -1.48 15.50
CA THR A 16 -0.55 -2.08 16.60
C THR A 16 -0.98 -1.06 17.64
N THR A 17 -0.37 0.13 17.68
CA THR A 17 -0.75 1.20 18.61
C THR A 17 -2.09 1.85 18.25
N CYS A 18 -2.37 2.08 16.96
CA CYS A 18 -3.62 2.69 16.51
C CYS A 18 -4.50 1.75 15.67
N GLU A 19 -4.06 0.50 15.53
CA GLU A 19 -4.71 -0.62 14.83
C GLU A 19 -4.98 -0.40 13.33
N LYS A 20 -4.55 0.73 12.75
CA LYS A 20 -4.72 1.03 11.32
C LYS A 20 -3.63 0.40 10.47
N SER A 21 -4.05 -0.08 9.29
CA SER A 21 -3.15 -0.57 8.25
C SER A 21 -2.80 0.52 7.25
N PHE A 22 -1.60 0.42 6.68
CA PHE A 22 -1.06 1.26 5.62
C PHE A 22 -0.23 0.41 4.66
N TYR A 23 0.16 1.00 3.54
CA TYR A 23 1.02 0.37 2.54
C TYR A 23 2.36 1.07 2.51
N GLU A 24 3.41 0.29 2.35
CA GLU A 24 4.78 0.76 2.15
C GLU A 24 5.45 -0.04 1.05
N PHE A 25 6.52 0.48 0.46
CA PHE A 25 7.31 -0.28 -0.50
C PHE A 25 8.32 -1.13 0.26
N GLU A 26 8.65 -2.31 -0.26
CA GLU A 26 9.59 -3.24 0.37
C GLU A 26 10.94 -2.58 0.72
N GLU A 27 11.44 -1.70 -0.14
CA GLU A 27 12.72 -1.00 0.06
C GLU A 27 12.58 0.38 0.75
N SER A 28 11.37 0.77 1.16
CA SER A 28 11.11 2.09 1.73
C SER A 28 10.06 2.03 2.84
N GLU A 29 10.40 1.30 3.90
CA GLU A 29 9.61 1.24 5.14
C GLU A 29 9.46 2.62 5.79
N LEU A 30 8.28 2.86 6.38
CA LEU A 30 8.03 4.11 7.10
C LEU A 30 8.62 4.06 8.51
N SER A 31 9.30 5.12 8.93
CA SER A 31 9.79 5.24 10.31
C SER A 31 8.70 5.66 11.31
N ASN A 32 7.57 6.20 10.84
CA ASN A 32 6.47 6.64 11.70
C ASN A 32 5.11 6.23 11.12
N CYS A 33 4.17 5.90 11.99
CA CYS A 33 2.82 5.56 11.59
C CYS A 33 2.16 6.77 10.91
N PRO A 34 1.63 6.64 9.68
CA PRO A 34 1.04 7.76 8.97
C PRO A 34 -0.19 8.34 9.68
N TYR A 35 -0.85 7.57 10.55
CA TYR A 35 -2.07 7.95 11.25
C TYR A 35 -1.83 8.53 12.64
N CYS A 36 -1.14 7.81 13.54
CA CYS A 36 -0.92 8.25 14.92
C CYS A 36 0.44 8.91 15.16
N LYS A 37 1.34 8.93 14.17
CA LYS A 37 2.68 9.54 14.20
C LYS A 37 3.68 8.91 15.17
N GLU A 38 3.28 7.88 15.91
CA GLU A 38 4.18 7.02 16.69
C GLU A 38 5.31 6.46 15.82
N GLU A 39 6.49 6.33 16.42
CA GLU A 39 7.64 5.69 15.78
C GLU A 39 7.34 4.20 15.55
N LEU A 40 7.61 3.71 14.34
CA LEU A 40 7.42 2.32 13.97
C LEU A 40 8.69 1.53 14.31
N THR A 41 8.49 0.45 15.06
CA THR A 41 9.52 -0.47 15.54
C THR A 41 9.04 -1.91 15.34
N SER A 42 9.92 -2.90 15.49
CA SER A 42 9.55 -4.31 15.38
C SER A 42 8.50 -4.77 16.42
N TYR A 43 8.26 -4.01 17.50
CA TYR A 43 7.31 -4.35 18.55
C TYR A 43 5.89 -3.82 18.29
N ASN A 44 5.77 -2.69 17.59
CA ASN A 44 4.47 -2.04 17.33
C ASN A 44 4.07 -2.04 15.85
N THR A 45 4.75 -2.87 15.07
CA THR A 45 4.53 -3.04 13.64
C THR A 45 4.30 -4.51 13.34
N LYS A 46 3.25 -4.80 12.58
CA LYS A 46 2.93 -6.15 12.11
C LYS A 46 2.84 -6.13 10.60
N SER A 47 3.74 -6.85 9.91
CA SER A 47 3.54 -7.15 8.50
C SER A 47 2.30 -8.05 8.37
N VAL A 48 1.35 -7.62 7.55
CA VAL A 48 0.08 -8.30 7.36
C VAL A 48 0.18 -9.24 6.17
N GLU A 49 0.57 -8.71 5.02
CA GLU A 49 0.62 -9.44 3.75
C GLU A 49 1.37 -8.62 2.69
N ASP A 50 2.08 -9.29 1.80
CA ASP A 50 2.58 -8.70 0.56
C ASP A 50 1.39 -8.56 -0.40
N LYS A 51 1.31 -7.43 -1.10
CA LYS A 51 0.17 -7.07 -1.96
C LYS A 51 0.62 -6.39 -3.24
N TYR A 52 -0.25 -6.45 -4.24
CA TYR A 52 -0.13 -5.66 -5.45
C TYR A 52 -1.12 -4.51 -5.44
N LEU A 53 -0.62 -3.31 -5.74
CA LEU A 53 -1.49 -2.17 -6.08
C LEU A 53 -1.48 -1.97 -7.58
N ARG A 54 -2.68 -2.04 -8.18
CA ARG A 54 -2.90 -1.62 -9.56
C ARG A 54 -3.20 -0.13 -9.60
N ILE A 55 -2.28 0.62 -10.19
CA ILE A 55 -2.47 2.03 -10.49
C ILE A 55 -3.12 2.15 -11.87
N VAL A 56 -4.26 2.83 -11.92
CA VAL A 56 -5.03 3.08 -13.14
C VAL A 56 -5.06 4.58 -13.40
N ILE A 57 -4.64 4.98 -14.60
CA ILE A 57 -4.75 6.37 -15.06
C ILE A 57 -5.89 6.45 -16.07
N ASN A 58 -6.91 7.25 -15.75
CA ASN A 58 -7.98 7.57 -16.68
C ASN A 58 -7.46 8.53 -17.76
N HIS A 59 -7.50 8.13 -19.03
CA HIS A 59 -6.96 8.94 -20.14
C HIS A 59 -7.79 10.20 -20.45
N GLU A 60 -9.05 10.25 -20.05
CA GLU A 60 -9.95 11.40 -20.31
C GLU A 60 -9.84 12.47 -19.22
N THR A 61 -9.66 12.04 -17.95
CA THR A 61 -9.64 12.96 -16.80
C THR A 61 -8.26 13.16 -16.20
N GLY A 62 -7.31 12.26 -16.47
CA GLY A 62 -5.99 12.24 -15.83
C GLY A 62 -6.01 11.77 -14.36
N VAL A 63 -7.17 11.36 -13.83
CA VAL A 63 -7.30 10.91 -12.44
C VAL A 63 -6.58 9.57 -12.25
N ILE A 64 -5.80 9.49 -11.17
CA ILE A 64 -5.09 8.29 -10.73
C ILE A 64 -5.94 7.60 -9.66
N THR A 65 -6.18 6.31 -9.83
CA THR A 65 -6.76 5.44 -8.79
C THR A 65 -5.84 4.27 -8.50
N ALA A 66 -5.85 3.82 -7.25
CA ALA A 66 -5.14 2.62 -6.81
C ALA A 66 -6.17 1.58 -6.35
N HIS A 67 -5.98 0.34 -6.78
CA HIS A 67 -6.83 -0.79 -6.42
C HIS A 67 -5.95 -1.90 -5.84
N GLU A 68 -6.37 -2.50 -4.73
CA GLU A 68 -5.77 -3.73 -4.22
C GLU A 68 -6.09 -4.87 -5.18
N GLU A 69 -5.06 -5.62 -5.59
CA GLU A 69 -5.20 -6.85 -6.34
C GLU A 69 -4.58 -7.99 -5.50
N ASP A 70 -5.32 -9.09 -5.37
CA ASP A 70 -4.77 -10.33 -4.83
C ASP A 70 -4.04 -11.07 -5.96
N GLU A 71 -2.97 -11.79 -5.65
CA GLU A 71 -2.08 -12.50 -6.61
C GLU A 71 -2.78 -13.61 -7.45
N HIS A 72 -4.10 -13.72 -7.40
CA HIS A 72 -4.90 -14.76 -8.04
C HIS A 72 -5.21 -14.54 -9.53
N PHE A 73 -4.33 -13.87 -10.28
CA PHE A 73 -4.48 -13.74 -11.73
C PHE A 73 -3.16 -13.86 -12.49
N VAL A 74 -2.55 -15.05 -12.48
CA VAL A 74 -1.98 -15.69 -13.68
C VAL A 74 -2.09 -17.22 -13.56
#